data_AF-A0A3S4R4F2-F1
#
_entry.id   AF-A0A3S4R4F2-F1
#
_cell.length_a   1.000
_cell.length_b   1.000
_cell.length_c   1.000
_cell.angle_alpha   90.00
_cell.angle_beta   90.00
_cell.angle_gamma   90.00
#
_symmetry.space_group_name_H-M   'P 1'
#
loop_
_entity.id
_entity.type
_entity.pdbx_description
1 polymer ?
#
loop_
_entity_poly.entity_id
_entity_poly.type
_entity_poly.pdbx_seq_one_letter_code
_entity_poly.pdbx_strand_id
1 'polypeptide(L)'
;MKKFFSLIVLCISIFTWAQQTDVPFIGYRNFDILKGYSGTGTPHYYLDVKSNGDVHFGYVQINQANGEETTEDINAGKYAPNKVMKVVFKKYEETFFVKFDKEKIYLTDEKGNVKNLDGCCSSSESITKETCTCESEFFK
;
A
#
# COMPACT_ATOMS: atom_id res chain seq x y z
N MET A 1 -15.27 -4.45 -48.31
CA MET A 1 -14.64 -4.92 -47.06
C MET A 1 -13.74 -3.86 -46.36
N LYS A 2 -13.95 -2.55 -46.55
CA LYS A 2 -13.16 -1.50 -45.85
C LYS A 2 -13.84 -0.90 -44.61
N LYS A 3 -15.19 -0.95 -44.54
CA LYS A 3 -15.96 -0.34 -43.45
C LYS A 3 -15.98 -1.16 -42.14
N PHE A 4 -15.84 -2.48 -42.23
CA PHE A 4 -15.80 -3.36 -41.04
C PHE A 4 -14.48 -3.29 -40.28
N PHE A 5 -13.35 -3.14 -40.97
CA PHE A 5 -12.04 -2.95 -40.32
C PHE A 5 -12.00 -1.66 -39.49
N SER A 6 -12.65 -0.59 -39.97
CA SER A 6 -12.74 0.66 -39.23
C SER A 6 -13.54 0.51 -37.93
N LEU A 7 -14.58 -0.32 -37.92
CA LEU A 7 -15.41 -0.52 -36.72
C LEU A 7 -14.68 -1.33 -35.65
N ILE A 8 -13.93 -2.36 -36.06
CA ILE A 8 -13.14 -3.21 -35.16
C ILE A 8 -11.99 -2.40 -34.54
N VAL A 9 -11.27 -1.60 -35.33
CA VAL A 9 -10.20 -0.73 -34.83
C VAL A 9 -10.75 0.34 -33.88
N LEU A 10 -11.92 0.91 -34.19
CA LEU A 10 -12.58 1.85 -33.29
C LEU A 10 -12.92 1.18 -31.96
N CYS A 11 -13.55 0.01 -31.95
CA CYS A 11 -13.91 -0.73 -30.73
C CYS A 11 -12.67 -1.06 -29.87
N ILE A 12 -11.57 -1.53 -30.47
CA ILE A 12 -10.34 -1.84 -29.73
C ILE A 12 -9.74 -0.59 -29.08
N SER A 13 -9.80 0.57 -29.75
CA SER A 13 -9.29 1.83 -29.20
C SER A 13 -10.09 2.36 -27.98
N ILE A 14 -11.41 2.11 -27.92
CA ILE A 14 -12.24 2.48 -26.76
C ILE A 14 -11.94 1.59 -25.55
N PHE A 15 -11.67 0.30 -25.78
CA PHE A 15 -11.32 -0.64 -24.70
C PHE A 15 -9.97 -0.31 -24.06
N THR A 16 -8.99 0.17 -24.83
CA THR A 16 -7.69 0.56 -24.28
C THR A 16 -7.76 1.80 -23.38
N TRP A 17 -8.71 2.71 -23.59
CA TRP A 17 -8.88 3.90 -22.74
C TRP A 17 -9.74 3.64 -21.50
N ALA A 18 -10.69 2.70 -21.58
CA ALA A 18 -11.49 2.28 -20.43
C ALA A 18 -10.69 1.50 -19.36
N GLN A 19 -9.48 1.03 -19.70
CA GLN A 19 -8.60 0.29 -18.80
C GLN A 19 -7.58 1.15 -18.05
N GLN A 20 -7.56 2.47 -18.26
CA GLN A 20 -6.78 3.35 -17.41
C GLN A 20 -7.52 3.47 -16.08
N THR A 21 -7.33 2.45 -15.23
CA THR A 21 -7.76 2.48 -13.84
C THR A 21 -7.21 3.77 -13.25
N ASP A 22 -8.09 4.58 -12.63
CA ASP A 22 -7.75 5.84 -11.96
C ASP A 22 -6.95 5.54 -10.69
N VAL A 23 -5.81 4.87 -10.84
CA VAL A 23 -4.89 4.54 -9.76
C VAL A 23 -3.95 5.72 -9.52
N PRO A 24 -3.59 5.99 -8.26
CA PRO A 24 -2.79 7.15 -7.92
C PRO A 24 -1.36 7.06 -8.47
N PHE A 25 -0.87 5.83 -8.71
CA PHE A 25 0.37 5.52 -9.41
C PHE A 25 0.38 4.07 -9.87
N ILE A 26 1.36 3.70 -10.69
CA ILE A 26 1.69 2.32 -11.06
C ILE A 26 3.10 2.00 -10.56
N GLY A 27 3.27 0.82 -9.97
CA GLY A 27 4.54 0.27 -9.54
C GLY A 27 4.74 0.23 -8.03
N TYR A 28 5.98 -0.09 -7.66
CA TYR A 28 6.40 -0.39 -6.29
C TYR A 28 6.79 0.88 -5.51
N ARG A 29 6.36 0.94 -4.25
CA ARG A 29 6.70 1.98 -3.27
C ARG A 29 6.84 1.37 -1.89
N ASN A 30 7.87 1.81 -1.16
CA ASN A 30 8.05 1.47 0.25
C ASN A 30 7.38 2.50 1.16
N PHE A 31 7.03 2.10 2.37
CA PHE A 31 6.46 2.98 3.39
C PHE A 31 6.76 2.49 4.82
N ASP A 32 6.78 3.42 5.77
CA ASP A 32 6.99 3.14 7.20
C ASP A 32 5.91 3.86 8.03
N ILE A 33 4.71 3.27 8.15
CA ILE A 33 3.59 3.88 8.89
C ILE A 33 3.70 3.64 10.41
N LEU A 34 4.12 2.43 10.80
CA LEU A 34 4.39 2.08 12.19
C LEU A 34 5.87 2.29 12.45
N LYS A 35 6.20 3.40 13.11
CA LYS A 35 7.56 3.87 13.41
C LYS A 35 7.98 3.46 14.84
N GLY A 36 7.68 2.23 15.25
CA GLY A 36 7.80 1.81 16.65
C GLY A 36 9.01 0.91 16.98
N TYR A 37 9.89 1.42 17.85
CA TYR A 37 10.99 0.83 18.64
C TYR A 37 11.87 -0.33 18.08
N SER A 38 13.16 0.02 17.95
CA SER A 38 14.37 -0.82 17.86
C SER A 38 14.24 -2.26 18.40
N GLY A 39 14.35 -3.25 17.51
CA GLY A 39 14.61 -4.66 17.85
C GLY A 39 14.59 -5.61 16.62
N THR A 40 15.54 -6.57 16.59
CA THR A 40 15.78 -7.75 15.71
C THR A 40 15.58 -7.66 14.17
N GLY A 41 15.16 -6.52 13.64
CA GLY A 41 14.89 -6.25 12.22
C GLY A 41 13.46 -5.75 12.06
N THR A 42 13.25 -4.46 11.84
CA THR A 42 11.91 -3.89 11.59
C THR A 42 11.43 -4.35 10.20
N PRO A 43 10.19 -4.85 10.04
CA PRO A 43 9.65 -5.15 8.72
C PRO A 43 9.59 -3.88 7.87
N HIS A 44 10.13 -3.95 6.66
CA HIS A 44 10.00 -2.90 5.65
C HIS A 44 8.79 -3.22 4.78
N TYR A 45 7.77 -2.39 4.86
CA TYR A 45 6.54 -2.59 4.11
C TYR A 45 6.62 -1.95 2.74
N TYR A 46 5.90 -2.54 1.80
CA TYR A 46 5.73 -2.00 0.47
C TYR A 46 4.31 -2.18 -0.02
N LEU A 47 4.00 -1.42 -1.05
CA LEU A 47 2.86 -1.69 -1.89
C LEU A 47 3.21 -1.57 -3.37
N ASP A 48 2.56 -2.38 -4.19
CA ASP A 48 2.76 -2.42 -5.63
C ASP A 48 1.40 -2.34 -6.33
N VAL A 49 1.19 -1.22 -7.04
CA VAL A 49 -0.02 -1.00 -7.83
C VAL A 49 0.22 -1.45 -9.26
N LYS A 50 -0.50 -2.48 -9.69
CA LYS A 50 -0.44 -3.01 -11.04
C LYS A 50 -1.21 -2.12 -12.00
N SER A 51 -0.84 -2.14 -13.28
CA SER A 51 -1.51 -1.35 -14.34
C SER A 51 -3.00 -1.68 -14.53
N ASN A 52 -3.42 -2.88 -14.11
CA ASN A 52 -4.80 -3.32 -14.13
C ASN A 52 -5.59 -2.89 -12.86
N GLY A 53 -4.99 -2.12 -11.96
CA GLY A 53 -5.57 -1.65 -10.71
C GLY A 53 -5.47 -2.60 -9.51
N ASP A 54 -4.85 -3.78 -9.65
CA ASP A 54 -4.58 -4.64 -8.49
C ASP A 54 -3.56 -3.97 -7.57
N VAL A 55 -3.78 -4.08 -6.26
CA VAL A 55 -2.87 -3.55 -5.24
C VAL A 55 -2.36 -4.71 -4.41
N HIS A 56 -1.05 -4.87 -4.42
CA HIS A 56 -0.35 -5.80 -3.55
C HIS A 56 0.26 -5.04 -2.39
N PHE A 57 0.21 -5.64 -1.20
CA PHE A 57 0.91 -5.18 -0.01
C PHE A 57 1.85 -6.29 0.43
N GLY A 58 3.05 -5.92 0.83
CA GLY A 58 3.99 -6.88 1.36
C GLY A 58 4.93 -6.28 2.37
N TYR A 59 5.78 -7.13 2.93
CA TYR A 59 6.89 -6.71 3.75
C TYR A 59 8.10 -7.62 3.53
N VAL A 60 9.26 -7.09 3.87
CA VAL A 60 10.52 -7.83 3.99
C VAL A 60 11.12 -7.55 5.36
N GLN A 61 11.46 -8.60 6.09
CA GLN A 61 12.18 -8.49 7.35
C GLN A 61 13.41 -9.38 7.31
N ILE A 62 14.55 -8.80 7.67
CA ILE A 62 15.82 -9.53 7.76
C ILE A 62 16.19 -9.64 9.24
N ASN A 63 16.30 -10.86 9.74
CA ASN A 63 16.77 -11.12 11.09
C ASN A 63 18.26 -10.77 11.19
N GLN A 64 18.58 -9.78 12.02
CA GLN A 64 19.95 -9.27 12.12
C GLN A 64 20.96 -10.27 12.73
N ALA A 65 20.48 -11.29 13.45
CA ALA A 65 21.36 -12.26 14.12
C ALA A 65 21.85 -13.37 13.18
N ASN A 66 21.02 -13.80 12.22
CA ASN A 66 21.31 -14.95 11.35
C ASN A 66 21.14 -14.65 9.85
N GLY A 67 20.66 -13.46 9.48
CA GLY A 67 20.42 -13.07 8.09
C GLY A 67 19.18 -13.71 7.45
N GLU A 68 18.35 -14.40 8.23
CA GLU A 68 17.13 -15.03 7.73
C GLU A 68 16.11 -13.98 7.26
N GLU A 69 15.64 -14.12 6.03
CA GLU A 69 14.67 -13.23 5.41
C GLU A 69 13.25 -13.80 5.52
N THR A 70 12.33 -13.00 6.07
CA THR A 70 10.90 -13.29 6.10
C THR A 70 10.16 -12.28 5.22
N THR A 71 9.46 -12.79 4.21
CA THR A 71 8.66 -11.98 3.29
C THR A 71 7.22 -12.45 3.21
N GLU A 72 6.31 -11.54 2.91
CA GLU A 72 4.93 -11.86 2.58
C GLU A 72 4.43 -10.86 1.54
N ASP A 73 3.65 -11.35 0.57
CA ASP A 73 2.99 -10.55 -0.46
C ASP A 73 1.52 -10.94 -0.52
N ILE A 74 0.63 -9.95 -0.42
CA ILE A 74 -0.81 -10.12 -0.33
C ILE A 74 -1.49 -9.23 -1.36
N ASN A 75 -2.29 -9.83 -2.23
CA ASN A 75 -3.21 -9.09 -3.08
C ASN A 75 -4.39 -8.59 -2.23
N ALA A 76 -4.50 -7.27 -2.06
CA ALA A 76 -5.56 -6.60 -1.31
C ALA A 76 -6.77 -6.20 -2.18
N GLY A 77 -6.76 -6.64 -3.45
CA GLY A 77 -7.81 -6.41 -4.45
C GLY A 77 -7.58 -5.16 -5.29
N LYS A 78 -8.64 -4.71 -5.96
CA LYS A 78 -8.61 -3.52 -6.81
C LYS A 78 -8.64 -2.23 -5.99
N TYR A 79 -7.80 -1.28 -6.39
CA TYR A 79 -7.86 0.10 -5.93
C TYR A 79 -9.21 0.72 -6.26
N ALA A 80 -9.73 1.53 -5.35
CA ALA A 80 -10.84 2.44 -5.60
C ALA A 80 -10.67 3.69 -4.75
N PRO A 81 -10.99 4.89 -5.28
CA PRO A 81 -10.94 6.12 -4.49
C PRO A 81 -11.77 6.01 -3.21
N ASN A 82 -11.24 6.52 -2.10
CA ASN A 82 -11.87 6.52 -0.76
C ASN A 82 -12.18 5.15 -0.13
N LYS A 83 -11.87 4.04 -0.82
CA LYS A 83 -12.06 2.69 -0.28
C LYS A 83 -10.98 2.38 0.75
N VAL A 84 -11.41 1.86 1.91
CA VAL A 84 -10.51 1.25 2.88
C VAL A 84 -10.12 -0.14 2.37
N MET A 85 -8.83 -0.39 2.23
CA MET A 85 -8.30 -1.70 1.88
C MET A 85 -7.95 -2.46 3.15
N LYS A 86 -8.51 -3.66 3.31
CA LYS A 86 -8.14 -4.59 4.39
C LYS A 86 -7.00 -5.47 3.90
N VAL A 87 -5.86 -5.37 4.57
CA VAL A 87 -4.66 -6.18 4.33
C VAL A 87 -4.51 -7.13 5.51
N VAL A 88 -4.38 -8.43 5.25
CA VAL A 88 -4.21 -9.45 6.29
C VAL A 88 -2.89 -10.16 6.04
N PHE A 89 -1.89 -9.84 6.86
CA PHE A 89 -0.60 -10.52 6.88
C PHE A 89 -0.72 -11.75 7.76
N LYS A 90 -0.64 -12.93 7.16
CA LYS A 90 -0.89 -14.21 7.84
C LYS A 90 0.28 -14.62 8.71
N LYS A 91 1.51 -14.32 8.32
CA LYS A 91 2.70 -14.76 9.07
C LYS A 91 2.82 -14.08 10.43
N TYR A 92 2.44 -12.81 10.52
CA TYR A 92 2.40 -12.05 11.78
C TYR A 92 1.02 -11.93 12.40
N GLU A 93 0.00 -12.56 11.79
CA GLU A 93 -1.41 -12.45 12.22
C GLU A 93 -1.89 -10.98 12.34
N GLU A 94 -1.33 -10.09 11.51
CA GLU A 94 -1.65 -8.66 11.52
C GLU A 94 -2.74 -8.33 10.50
N THR A 95 -3.63 -7.41 10.88
CA THR A 95 -4.64 -6.86 9.98
C THR A 95 -4.51 -5.35 9.92
N PHE A 96 -4.20 -4.82 8.74
CA PHE A 96 -4.20 -3.38 8.48
C PHE A 96 -5.43 -2.98 7.70
N PHE A 97 -5.95 -1.80 8.03
CA PHE A 97 -6.93 -1.09 7.22
C PHE A 97 -6.22 0.15 6.72
N VAL A 98 -6.11 0.30 5.39
CA VAL A 98 -5.31 1.37 4.80
C VAL A 98 -6.06 2.13 3.72
N LYS A 99 -5.71 3.40 3.58
CA LYS A 99 -6.01 4.24 2.43
C LYS A 99 -4.70 4.81 1.91
N PHE A 100 -4.62 5.11 0.63
CA PHE A 100 -3.47 5.80 0.08
C PHE A 100 -3.85 6.69 -1.10
N ASP A 101 -3.01 7.70 -1.32
CA ASP A 101 -3.05 8.58 -2.47
C ASP A 101 -1.76 8.43 -3.28
N LYS A 102 -1.37 9.46 -4.04
CA LYS A 102 -0.17 9.43 -4.89
C LYS A 102 1.13 9.49 -4.10
N GLU A 103 1.09 10.10 -2.92
CA GLU A 103 2.27 10.50 -2.15
C GLU A 103 2.29 9.83 -0.78
N LYS A 104 1.12 9.54 -0.20
CA LYS A 104 1.00 9.05 1.17
C LYS A 104 0.12 7.83 1.30
N ILE A 105 0.37 7.07 2.36
CA ILE A 105 -0.46 6.01 2.89
C ILE A 105 -0.83 6.30 4.34
N TYR A 106 -2.04 5.88 4.71
CA TYR A 106 -2.66 6.14 6.01
C TYR A 106 -3.16 4.83 6.60
N LEU A 107 -2.80 4.55 7.86
CA LEU A 107 -3.42 3.48 8.63
C LEU A 107 -4.73 3.99 9.23
N THR A 108 -5.81 3.29 8.95
CA THR A 108 -7.16 3.68 9.34
C THR A 108 -7.83 2.64 10.25
N ASP A 109 -8.99 2.98 10.77
CA ASP A 109 -9.98 2.00 11.22
C ASP A 109 -10.80 1.46 10.02
N GLU A 110 -11.76 0.56 10.29
CA GLU A 110 -12.67 -0.01 9.28
C GLU A 110 -13.57 1.04 8.63
N LYS A 111 -13.85 2.15 9.33
CA LYS A 111 -14.66 3.27 8.85
C LYS A 111 -13.84 4.25 8.00
N GLY A 112 -12.52 4.08 7.98
CA GLY A 112 -11.60 4.89 7.21
C GLY A 112 -11.15 6.17 7.89
N ASN A 113 -11.28 6.26 9.23
CA ASN A 113 -10.68 7.33 10.03
C ASN A 113 -9.21 7.01 10.27
N VAL A 114 -8.31 7.98 10.04
CA VAL A 114 -6.87 7.79 10.29
C VAL A 114 -6.63 7.60 11.78
N LYS A 115 -5.87 6.57 12.13
CA LYS A 115 -5.54 6.26 13.52
C LYS A 115 -4.51 7.26 14.06
N ASN A 116 -4.58 7.52 15.36
CA ASN A 116 -3.52 8.18 16.12
C ASN A 116 -3.01 7.21 17.17
N LEU A 117 -1.73 6.79 17.06
CA LEU A 117 -1.11 5.80 17.93
C LEU A 117 0.30 6.28 18.31
N ASP A 118 0.79 5.85 19.48
CA ASP A 118 2.19 6.08 19.88
C ASP A 118 3.18 5.41 18.91
N GLY A 119 2.87 4.19 18.47
CA GLY A 119 3.69 3.45 17.50
C GLY A 119 3.78 4.05 16.09
N CYS A 120 3.12 5.18 15.84
CA CYS A 120 3.22 5.93 14.59
C CYS A 120 4.19 7.13 14.70
N CYS A 121 4.63 7.46 15.91
CA CYS A 121 5.66 8.45 16.17
C CYS A 121 7.04 7.83 16.03
N SER A 122 8.02 8.60 15.53
CA SER A 122 9.42 8.28 15.76
C SER A 122 9.79 8.42 17.25
N SER A 123 10.90 7.81 17.67
CA SER A 123 11.38 7.89 19.06
C SER A 123 11.64 9.31 19.56
N SER A 124 11.94 10.26 18.68
CA SER A 124 12.11 11.67 19.04
C SER A 124 10.76 12.40 19.17
N GLU A 125 9.79 12.09 18.31
CA GLU A 125 8.45 12.68 18.36
C GLU A 125 7.68 12.23 19.59
N SER A 126 7.83 10.97 19.99
CA SER A 126 7.16 10.41 21.18
C SER A 126 7.61 11.04 22.50
N ILE A 127 8.75 11.74 22.53
CA ILE A 127 9.17 12.55 23.70
C ILE A 127 8.24 13.74 23.91
N THR A 128 7.66 14.26 22.83
CA THR A 128 6.85 15.49 22.83
C THR A 128 5.36 15.25 22.65
N LYS A 129 4.97 14.08 22.15
CA LYS A 129 3.59 13.72 21.83
C LYS A 129 3.30 12.30 22.31
N GLU A 130 2.14 12.12 22.94
CA GLU A 130 1.69 10.78 23.37
C GLU A 130 1.18 9.92 22.21
N THR A 131 0.73 10.52 21.10
CA THR A 131 0.29 9.82 19.89
C THR A 131 0.61 10.61 18.63
N CYS A 132 0.79 9.91 17.50
CA CYS A 132 0.96 10.51 16.18
C CYS A 132 -0.05 9.95 15.19
N THR A 133 -0.42 10.78 14.21
CA THR A 133 -1.21 10.36 13.07
C THR A 133 -0.43 9.33 12.26
N CYS A 134 -1.06 8.19 12.00
CA CYS A 134 -0.45 7.07 11.33
C CYS A 134 -0.46 7.26 9.81
N GLU A 135 0.45 8.11 9.34
CA GLU A 135 0.70 8.34 7.92
C GLU A 135 2.19 8.18 7.57
N SER A 136 2.44 7.76 6.33
CA SER A 136 3.79 7.69 5.76
C SER A 136 3.76 8.24 4.35
N GLU A 137 4.78 9.01 4.00
CA GLU A 137 5.10 9.27 2.59
C GLU A 137 5.66 7.99 1.96
N PHE A 138 5.43 7.85 0.66
CA PHE A 138 6.06 6.80 -0.13
C PHE A 138 7.50 7.18 -0.48
N PHE A 139 8.38 6.20 -0.37
CA PHE A 139 9.75 6.32 -0.86
C PHE A 139 10.06 5.22 -1.88
N LYS A 140 11.08 5.49 -2.69
CA LYS A 140 11.53 4.62 -3.79
C LYS A 140 12.61 3.69 -3.29
#